data_AF-A0ABD0NGM9-F1
#
_entry.id   AF-A0ABD0NGM9-F1
#
_cell.length_a   1.000
_cell.length_b   1.000
_cell.length_c   1.000
_cell.angle_alpha   90.00
_cell.angle_beta   90.00
_cell.angle_gamma   90.00
#
_symmetry.space_group_name_H-M   'P 1'
#
loop_
_entity.id
_entity.type
_entity.pdbx_description
1 polymer ?
#
loop_
_entity_poly.entity_id
_entity_poly.type
_entity_poly.pdbx_seq_one_letter_code
_entity_poly.pdbx_strand_id
1 'polypeptide(L)' 'MGVDIFALTLFTLSHLWPYVQASSLVRLNTGLRVARGQSVFVTAGELQFHTDGASEACKVEVVLTEPIMQRVGKLTPQ' A
#
# COMPACT_ATOMS: atom_id res chain seq x y z
N MET A 1 -30.09 25.65 -23.91
CA MET A 1 -29.45 26.46 -22.85
C MET A 1 -29.08 25.61 -21.64
N GLY A 2 -30.03 25.02 -20.89
CA GLY A 2 -29.69 24.21 -19.71
C GLY A 2 -29.05 22.85 -20.06
N VAL A 3 -29.56 22.16 -21.07
CA VAL A 3 -29.11 20.82 -21.47
C VAL A 3 -27.69 20.84 -22.03
N ASP A 4 -27.34 21.87 -22.81
CA ASP A 4 -26.01 22.04 -23.40
C ASP A 4 -24.94 22.30 -22.34
N ILE A 5 -25.27 23.08 -21.31
CA ILE A 5 -24.38 23.36 -20.18
C ILE A 5 -24.14 22.08 -19.38
N PHE A 6 -25.19 21.28 -19.12
CA PHE A 6 -25.06 20.00 -18.44
C PHE A 6 -24.21 18.99 -19.22
N ALA A 7 -24.34 18.97 -20.55
CA ALA A 7 -23.52 18.10 -21.39
C ALA A 7 -22.04 18.52 -21.35
N LEU A 8 -21.76 19.82 -21.42
CA LEU A 8 -20.39 20.35 -21.35
C LEU A 8 -19.72 20.10 -20.00
N THR A 9 -20.46 20.22 -18.89
CA THR A 9 -19.91 19.94 -17.56
C THR A 9 -19.62 18.46 -17.35
N LEU A 10 -20.48 17.57 -17.83
CA LEU A 10 -20.24 16.11 -17.81
C LEU A 10 -19.01 15.73 -18.65
N PHE A 11 -18.86 16.35 -19.82
CA PHE A 11 -17.73 16.11 -20.70
C PHE A 11 -16.42 16.52 -20.02
N THR A 12 -16.36 17.73 -19.44
CA THR A 12 -15.16 18.21 -18.74
C THR A 12 -14.84 17.39 -17.49
N LEU A 13 -15.85 16.97 -16.71
CA LEU A 13 -15.66 16.08 -15.56
C LEU A 13 -15.09 14.72 -15.96
N SER A 14 -15.54 14.15 -17.09
CA SER A 14 -15.06 12.86 -17.58
C SER A 14 -13.58 12.90 -17.98
N HIS A 15 -13.14 14.01 -18.58
CA HIS A 15 -11.73 14.22 -18.93
C HIS A 15 -10.84 14.52 -17.75
N LEU A 16 -11.39 15.05 -16.65
CA LEU A 16 -10.64 15.32 -15.43
C LEU A 16 -10.48 14.07 -14.54
N TRP A 17 -11.34 13.07 -14.69
CA TRP A 17 -11.31 11.81 -13.93
C TRP A 17 -9.93 11.12 -13.83
N PRO A 18 -9.17 10.91 -14.93
CA PRO A 18 -7.87 10.24 -14.85
C PRO A 18 -6.82 11.05 -14.09
N TYR A 19 -6.98 12.38 -13.96
CA TYR A 19 -6.05 13.24 -13.23
C TYR A 19 -6.30 13.28 -11.72
N VAL A 20 -7.46 12.78 -11.26
CA VAL A 20 -7.82 12.72 -9.84
C VAL A 20 -7.42 11.38 -9.21
N GLN A 21 -7.01 10.41 -10.02
CA GLN A 21 -6.71 9.07 -9.54
C GLN A 21 -5.29 9.00 -8.95
N ALA A 22 -5.20 8.90 -7.63
CA ALA A 22 -3.94 8.55 -6.97
C ALA A 22 -3.60 7.08 -7.29
N SER A 23 -2.46 6.84 -7.94
CA SER A 23 -1.96 5.49 -8.16
C SER A 23 -1.28 4.98 -6.89
N SER A 24 -1.76 3.86 -6.35
CA SER A 24 -1.07 3.10 -5.31
C SER A 24 -0.23 2.01 -5.97
N LEU A 25 1.05 1.92 -5.60
CA LEU A 25 1.92 0.83 -6.03
C LEU A 25 1.45 -0.52 -5.46
N VAL A 26 0.78 -0.54 -4.31
CA VAL A 26 0.18 -1.75 -3.75
C VAL A 26 -1.24 -1.91 -4.28
N ARG A 27 -1.49 -3.03 -4.95
CA ARG A 27 -2.81 -3.41 -5.48
C ARG A 27 -3.63 -4.20 -4.46
N LEU A 28 -2.98 -5.09 -3.72
CA LEU A 28 -3.62 -5.95 -2.71
C LEU A 28 -2.69 -6.09 -1.52
N ASN A 29 -3.24 -5.98 -0.31
CA ASN A 29 -2.57 -6.36 0.92
C ASN A 29 -3.61 -6.90 1.91
N THR A 30 -3.71 -8.22 2.06
CA THR A 30 -4.65 -8.85 3.01
C THR A 30 -4.07 -8.95 4.42
N GLY A 31 -2.77 -8.71 4.57
CA GLY A 31 -2.03 -8.98 5.80
C GLY A 31 -1.86 -10.48 6.06
N LEU A 32 -0.98 -10.79 7.02
CA LEU A 32 -0.69 -12.14 7.49
C LEU A 32 -0.61 -12.15 9.01
N ARG A 33 -1.11 -13.22 9.63
CA ARG A 33 -0.94 -13.46 11.06
C ARG A 33 0.00 -14.64 11.25
N VAL A 34 1.11 -14.42 11.94
CA VAL A 34 2.14 -15.42 12.14
C VAL A 34 2.35 -15.60 13.64
N ALA A 35 2.43 -16.85 14.09
CA ALA A 35 2.71 -17.13 15.48
C ALA A 35 4.12 -16.65 15.86
N ARG A 36 4.32 -16.30 17.14
CA ARG A 36 5.62 -15.83 17.62
C ARG A 36 6.69 -16.90 17.38
N GLY A 37 7.80 -16.49 16.76
CA GLY A 37 8.92 -17.37 16.45
C GLY A 37 8.76 -18.19 15.15
N GLN A 38 7.68 -17.99 14.40
CA GLN A 38 7.48 -18.62 13.09
C GLN A 38 7.71 -17.63 11.95
N SER A 39 7.92 -18.17 10.75
CA SER A 39 8.00 -17.44 9.50
C SER A 39 7.04 -18.04 8.46
N VAL A 40 6.62 -17.23 7.51
CA VAL A 40 5.76 -17.64 6.40
C VAL A 40 6.19 -16.95 5.12
N PHE A 41 5.99 -17.60 3.98
CA PHE A 41 6.20 -16.98 2.68
C PHE A 41 4.97 -16.14 2.29
N VAL A 42 5.23 -14.95 1.76
CA VAL A 42 4.18 -14.11 1.18
C VAL A 42 3.92 -14.59 -0.25
N THR A 43 2.67 -14.83 -0.60
CA THR A 43 2.26 -15.23 -1.95
C THR A 43 1.51 -14.09 -2.66
N ALA A 44 1.23 -14.28 -3.95
CA ALA A 44 0.40 -13.36 -4.71
C ALA A 44 -1.05 -13.30 -4.20
N GLY A 45 -1.49 -14.23 -3.35
CA GLY A 45 -2.77 -14.17 -2.67
C GLY A 45 -2.83 -13.07 -1.60
N GLU A 46 -1.71 -12.77 -0.94
CA GLU A 46 -1.68 -11.84 0.19
C GLU A 46 -1.14 -10.45 -0.16
N LEU A 47 -0.18 -10.36 -1.09
CA LEU A 47 0.42 -9.10 -1.50
C LEU A 47 0.58 -9.04 -3.02
N GLN A 48 0.04 -8.00 -3.63
CA GLN A 48 0.20 -7.72 -5.07
C GLN A 48 0.57 -6.27 -5.31
N PHE A 49 1.39 -6.06 -6.33
CA PHE A 49 1.83 -4.74 -6.75
C PHE A 49 1.23 -4.37 -8.10
N HIS A 50 0.99 -3.08 -8.30
CA HIS A 50 0.67 -2.51 -9.61
C HIS A 50 2.00 -2.26 -10.34
N THR A 51 2.45 -3.24 -11.11
CA THR A 51 3.63 -3.12 -11.97
C THR A 51 3.18 -2.98 -13.41
N ASP A 52 3.26 -1.76 -13.94
CA ASP A 52 3.25 -1.51 -15.37
C ASP A 52 4.62 -1.90 -15.89
N GLY A 53 4.75 -3.01 -16.63
CA GLY A 53 6.06 -3.53 -17.11
C GLY A 53 6.90 -2.58 -17.99
N ALA A 54 6.51 -1.30 -18.08
CA ALA A 54 7.26 -0.19 -18.63
C ALA A 54 8.10 0.57 -17.58
N SER A 55 7.75 0.51 -16.30
CA SER A 55 8.56 1.07 -15.20
C SER A 55 9.69 0.11 -14.83
N GLU A 56 10.86 0.63 -14.45
CA GLU A 56 12.03 -0.18 -14.13
C GLU A 56 11.74 -1.29 -13.10
N ALA A 57 12.56 -2.35 -13.10
CA ALA A 57 12.39 -3.51 -12.24
C ALA A 57 12.14 -3.10 -10.77
N CYS A 58 10.91 -3.31 -10.31
CA CYS A 58 10.51 -2.99 -8.93
C CYS A 58 11.26 -3.92 -7.95
N LYS A 59 12.17 -3.35 -7.16
CA LYS A 59 12.89 -4.08 -6.11
C LYS A 59 12.05 -4.16 -4.84
N VAL A 60 11.80 -5.37 -4.36
CA VAL A 60 11.10 -5.61 -3.09
C VAL A 60 12.08 -6.24 -2.11
N GLU A 61 12.20 -5.65 -0.92
CA GLU A 61 13.07 -6.15 0.14
C GLU A 61 12.26 -6.48 1.39
N VAL A 62 12.63 -7.57 2.05
CA VAL A 62 12.07 -7.94 3.35
C VAL A 62 12.94 -7.31 4.43
N VAL A 63 12.41 -6.29 5.11
CA VAL A 63 13.10 -5.64 6.22
C VAL A 63 12.75 -6.35 7.53
N LEU A 64 13.75 -6.91 8.20
CA LEU A 64 13.63 -7.43 9.55
C LEU A 64 13.84 -6.28 10.53
N THR A 65 12.76 -5.74 11.08
CA THR A 65 12.87 -4.79 12.18
C THR A 65 13.28 -5.53 13.44
N GLU A 66 14.39 -5.14 14.06
CA GLU A 66 14.74 -5.65 15.38
C GLU A 66 13.62 -5.28 16.37
N PRO A 67 13.20 -6.21 17.24
CA PRO A 67 12.27 -5.87 18.31
C PRO A 67 12.88 -4.76 19.15
N ILE A 68 12.11 -3.71 19.45
CA ILE A 68 12.51 -2.66 20.39
C ILE A 68 12.94 -3.36 21.68
N MET A 69 14.25 -3.35 21.93
CA MET A 69 14.80 -3.89 23.16
C MET A 69 14.23 -3.08 24.31
N GLN A 70 13.45 -3.73 25.17
CA GLN A 70 12.96 -3.11 26.40
C GLN A 70 14.17 -2.64 27.20
N ARG A 71 14.30 -1.33 27.44
CA ARG A 71 15.30 -0.81 28.39
C ARG A 71 14.94 -1.37 29.76
N VAL A 72 15.69 -2.37 30.21
CA VAL A 72 15.66 -2.84 31.60
C VAL A 72 16.15 -1.69 32.49
N GLY A 73 15.21 -0.88 32.99
CA GLY A 73 15.48 -0.08 34.17
C GLY A 73 15.85 -1.04 35.30
N LYS A 74 16.99 -0.83 35.96
CA LYS A 74 17.35 -1.59 37.16
C LYS A 74 16.20 -1.43 38.16
N LEU A 75 15.49 -2.52 38.45
CA LEU A 75 14.72 -2.61 39.68
C LEU A 75 15.74 -2.58 40.83
N THR A 76 15.96 -1.40 41.40
CA THR A 76 16.57 -1.29 42.73
C THR A 76 15.48 -1.58 43.75
N PRO A 77 15.57 -2.67 44.53
CA PRO A 77 14.69 -2.84 45.68
C PRO A 77 14.94 -1.72 46.70
N GLN A 78 13.87 -1.32 47.41
CA GLN A 78 13.86 -0.26 48.44
C GLN A 78 14.91 -0.49 49.53
#